data_AF-A0AAU8CGW6-F1
#
_entry.id   AF-A0AAU8CGW6-F1
#
_cell.length_a   1.000
_cell.length_b   1.000
_cell.length_c   1.000
_cell.angle_alpha   90.00
_cell.angle_beta   90.00
_cell.angle_gamma   90.00
#
_symmetry.space_group_name_H-M   'P 1'
#
loop_
_entity.id
_entity.type
_entity.pdbx_description
1 polymer ?
#
loop_
_entity_poly.entity_id
_entity_poly.type
_entity_poly.pdbx_seq_one_letter_code
_entity_poly.pdbx_strand_id
1 'polypeptide(L)' 'MQTSDARVTARIVRTEGGETFHEYEVGGVAYGSLGALESALNAC' A
#
# COMPACT_ATOMS: atom_id res chain seq x y z
N MET A 1 16.71 4.45 -2.95
CA MET A 1 15.98 3.21 -2.61
C MET A 1 15.33 2.75 -3.91
N GLN A 2 15.85 1.72 -4.56
CA GLN A 2 15.27 1.20 -5.80
C GLN A 2 13.98 0.47 -5.41
N THR A 3 12.82 0.93 -5.89
CA THR A 3 11.52 0.30 -5.61
C THR A 3 11.37 -1.06 -6.29
N SER A 4 12.22 -1.38 -7.26
CA SER A 4 12.26 -2.63 -8.03
C SER A 4 12.46 -3.90 -7.18
N ASP A 5 13.10 -3.80 -6.02
CA ASP A 5 13.27 -4.91 -5.06
C ASP A 5 12.31 -4.81 -3.85
N ALA A 6 11.45 -3.80 -3.82
CA ALA A 6 10.61 -3.55 -2.67
C ALA A 6 9.39 -4.48 -2.67
N ARG A 7 9.29 -5.32 -1.63
CA ARG A 7 8.12 -6.18 -1.43
C ARG A 7 6.91 -5.32 -1.06
N VAL A 8 5.83 -5.49 -1.82
CA VAL A 8 4.53 -4.90 -1.51
C VAL A 8 3.81 -5.81 -0.53
N THR A 9 3.41 -5.26 0.62
CA THR A 9 2.51 -5.94 1.57
C THR A 9 1.14 -5.30 1.47
N ALA A 10 0.11 -6.10 1.22
CA ALA A 10 -1.28 -5.64 1.26
C ALA A 10 -1.95 -6.20 2.52
N ARG A 11 -2.62 -5.34 3.29
CA ARG A 11 -3.41 -5.72 4.46
C ARG A 11 -4.86 -5.32 4.26
N ILE A 12 -5.76 -6.26 4.47
CA ILE A 12 -7.20 -6.00 4.50
C ILE A 12 -7.58 -5.71 5.94
N VAL A 13 -8.08 -4.51 6.20
CA VAL A 13 -8.54 -4.08 7.52
C VAL A 13 -10.05 -3.94 7.46
N ARG A 14 -10.74 -4.49 8.47
CA ARG A 14 -12.18 -4.34 8.64
C ARG A 14 -12.45 -3.42 9.82
N THR A 15 -13.22 -2.35 9.63
CA THR A 15 -13.68 -1.48 10.74
C THR A 15 -14.70 -2.21 11.60
N GLU A 16 -14.92 -1.71 12.82
CA GLU A 16 -16.04 -2.15 13.67
C GLU A 16 -17.40 -1.93 13.00
N GLY A 17 -17.51 -0.94 12.10
CA GLY A 17 -18.70 -0.70 11.28
C GLY A 17 -18.89 -1.68 10.12
N GLY A 18 -17.97 -2.62 9.92
CA GLY A 18 -18.02 -3.62 8.83
C GLY A 18 -17.46 -3.15 7.50
N GLU A 19 -16.95 -1.91 7.42
CA GLU A 19 -16.29 -1.40 6.24
C GLU A 19 -14.94 -2.10 6.06
N THR A 20 -14.57 -2.40 4.81
CA THR A 20 -13.31 -3.07 4.49
C THR A 20 -12.43 -2.13 3.68
N PHE A 21 -11.21 -1.90 4.14
CA PHE A 21 -10.23 -1.06 3.48
C PHE A 21 -8.93 -1.83 3.24
N HIS A 22 -8.25 -1.46 2.15
CA HIS A 22 -6.97 -2.04 1.75
C HIS A 22 -5.87 -1.05 2.10
N GLU A 23 -4.93 -1.48 2.92
CA GLU A 23 -3.73 -0.74 3.26
C GLU A 23 -2.55 -1.39 2.57
N TYR A 24 -1.71 -0.58 1.93
CA TYR A 24 -0.56 -1.07 1.17
C TYR A 24 0.72 -0.55 1.80
N GLU A 25 1.73 -1.39 1.95
CA GLU A 25 3.03 -1.01 2.49
C GLU A 25 4.16 -1.41 1.54
N VAL A 26 5.11 -0.51 1.32
CA VAL A 26 6.33 -0.76 0.55
C VAL A 26 7.53 -0.26 1.34
N GLY A 27 8.40 -1.18 1.76
CA GLY A 27 9.64 -0.83 2.48
C GLY A 27 9.40 0.01 3.75
N GLY A 28 8.30 -0.25 4.48
CA GLY A 28 7.93 0.49 5.69
C GLY A 28 7.14 1.79 5.46
N VAL A 29 6.82 2.13 4.19
CA VAL A 29 5.95 3.27 3.85
C VAL A 29 4.54 2.77 3.58
N ALA A 30 3.58 3.24 4.36
CA ALA A 30 2.17 2.92 4.17
C ALA A 30 1.48 3.88 3.18
N TYR A 31 0.62 3.33 2.34
CA TYR A 31 -0.19 4.02 1.34
C TYR A 31 -1.66 3.72 1.59
N GLY A 32 -2.46 4.77 1.73
CA GLY A 32 -3.90 4.68 2.03
C GLY A 32 -4.79 4.33 0.84
N SER A 33 -4.22 4.16 -0.36
CA SER A 33 -4.97 3.74 -1.55
C SER A 33 -4.06 3.05 -2.57
N LEU A 34 -4.68 2.24 -3.44
CA LEU A 34 -3.98 1.58 -4.53
C LEU A 34 -3.36 2.59 -5.50
N GLY A 35 -4.09 3.66 -5.84
CA GLY A 35 -3.58 4.68 -6.76
C GLY A 35 -2.37 5.44 -6.20
N ALA A 36 -2.31 5.66 -4.89
CA ALA A 36 -1.13 6.26 -4.24
C ALA A 36 0.08 5.31 -4.30
N LEU A 37 -0.14 4.00 -4.07
CA LEU A 37 0.88 2.98 -4.21
C LEU A 37 1.40 2.90 -5.66
N GLU A 38 0.52 2.78 -6.65
CA GLU A 38 0.88 2.67 -8.06
C GLU A 38 1.65 3.91 -8.54
N SER A 39 1.23 5.10 -8.12
CA SER A 39 1.95 6.34 -8.43
C SER A 39 3.36 6.35 -7.83
N ALA A 40 3.51 5.84 -6.60
CA ALA A 40 4.83 5.76 -5.96
C ALA A 40 5.76 4.73 -6.62
N LEU A 41 5.21 3.60 -7.10
CA LEU A 41 5.98 2.57 -7.79
C LEU A 41 6.40 3.03 -9.20
N ASN A 42 5.52 3.74 -9.92
CA ASN A 42 5.79 4.22 -11.28
C ASN A 42 6.62 5.51 -11.34
N ALA A 43 6.75 6.24 -10.23
CA ALA A 43 7.58 7.45 -10.16
C ALA A 43 9.08 7.17 -9.98
N CYS A 44 9.51 5.90 -10.03
CA CYS A 44 10.89 5.48 -9.79
C CYS A 44 11.65 5.12 -11.09
#